data_AF-T0ZFE1-F1
#
_entry.id   AF-T0ZFE1-F1
#
_cell.length_a   1.000
_cell.length_b   1.000
_cell.length_c   1.000
_cell.angle_alpha   90.00
_cell.angle_beta   90.00
_cell.angle_gamma   90.00
#
_symmetry.space_group_name_H-M   'P 1'
#
loop_
_entity.id
_entity.type
_entity.pdbx_description
1 polymer ?
#
loop_
_entity_poly.entity_id
_entity_poly.type
_entity_poly.pdbx_seq_one_letter_code
_entity_poly.pdbx_strand_id
1 'polypeptide(L)'
;LEEIVERTARHIGDVSLTTNGSMLAGRARRLRAAGLRRVNVSLDSLDPTAFRTIRGGALAPVLAGIDAALDAGLTPVKINTVVYRTTRPYLPSLIEYARTRSGLSLQLIQYMPEWVGRADRGVPVEEVREWLAAQATGIQRREMHHRSVYRVGGIDVELVDPVNNPEF
;
A
#
# COMPACT_ATOMS: atom_id res chain seq x y z
N LEU A 1 -4.76 -3.16 -21.26
CA LEU A 1 -4.65 -3.61 -19.85
C LEU A 1 -5.87 -4.43 -19.48
N GLU A 2 -7.07 -3.91 -19.70
CA GLU A 2 -8.35 -4.56 -19.47
C GLU A 2 -8.41 -5.96 -20.11
N GLU A 3 -7.97 -6.10 -21.37
CA GLU A 3 -7.89 -7.40 -22.04
C GLU A 3 -6.95 -8.40 -21.33
N ILE A 4 -5.82 -7.94 -20.80
CA ILE A 4 -4.88 -8.81 -20.07
C ILE A 4 -5.56 -9.31 -18.80
N VAL A 5 -6.16 -8.40 -18.03
CA VAL A 5 -6.92 -8.75 -16.82
C VAL A 5 -8.00 -9.76 -17.14
N GLU A 6 -8.78 -9.55 -18.20
CA GLU A 6 -9.86 -10.45 -18.60
C GLU A 6 -9.35 -11.85 -18.93
N ARG A 7 -8.30 -11.95 -19.75
CA ARG A 7 -7.71 -13.24 -20.09
C ARG A 7 -7.12 -13.93 -18.85
N THR A 8 -6.44 -13.21 -17.97
CA THR A 8 -5.87 -13.77 -16.74
C THR A 8 -6.98 -14.23 -15.78
N ALA A 9 -8.01 -13.42 -15.55
CA ALA A 9 -9.09 -13.73 -14.61
C ALA A 9 -9.84 -15.01 -14.99
N ARG A 10 -10.00 -15.28 -16.29
CA ARG A 10 -10.60 -16.53 -16.80
C ARG A 10 -9.81 -17.80 -16.43
N HIS A 11 -8.50 -17.70 -16.19
CA HIS A 11 -7.64 -18.86 -15.94
C HIS A 11 -7.19 -19.00 -14.48
N ILE A 12 -6.97 -17.89 -13.76
CA ILE A 12 -6.32 -17.90 -12.43
C ILE A 12 -7.28 -17.46 -11.30
N GLY A 13 -8.49 -16.96 -11.61
CA GLY A 13 -9.57 -16.68 -10.67
C GLY A 13 -9.38 -15.48 -9.71
N ASP A 14 -8.16 -15.21 -9.25
CA ASP A 14 -7.82 -14.06 -8.41
C ASP A 14 -6.74 -13.19 -9.07
N VAL A 15 -7.15 -12.01 -9.53
CA VAL A 15 -6.26 -11.04 -10.18
C VAL A 15 -6.21 -9.75 -9.38
N SER A 16 -4.99 -9.30 -9.12
CA SER A 16 -4.70 -8.02 -8.50
C SER A 16 -3.73 -7.20 -9.35
N LEU A 17 -3.80 -5.87 -9.21
CA LEU A 17 -2.95 -4.94 -9.95
C LEU A 17 -2.24 -4.00 -8.98
N THR A 18 -0.92 -3.86 -9.10
CA THR A 18 -0.16 -2.80 -8.43
C THR A 18 0.05 -1.64 -9.39
N THR A 19 -0.21 -0.41 -8.94
CA THR A 19 -0.17 0.80 -9.78
C THR A 19 0.22 2.03 -8.97
N ASN A 20 0.67 3.10 -9.65
CA ASN A 20 0.81 4.43 -9.05
C ASN A 20 -0.52 5.17 -8.90
N GLY A 21 -1.62 4.62 -9.43
CA GLY A 21 -2.99 5.14 -9.25
C GLY A 21 -3.37 6.32 -10.14
N SER A 22 -2.41 7.04 -10.75
CA SER A 22 -2.66 8.30 -11.47
C SER A 22 -3.62 8.19 -12.67
N MET A 23 -3.72 7.02 -13.30
CA MET A 23 -4.65 6.75 -14.42
C MET A 23 -5.84 5.87 -14.01
N LEU A 24 -5.96 5.52 -12.73
CA LEU A 24 -6.91 4.51 -12.27
C LEU A 24 -8.36 5.02 -12.33
N ALA A 25 -8.57 6.32 -12.10
CA ALA A 25 -9.91 6.93 -12.08
C ALA A 25 -10.73 6.62 -13.34
N GLY A 26 -10.11 6.80 -14.51
CA GLY A 26 -10.76 6.54 -15.81
C GLY A 26 -10.86 5.05 -16.19
N ARG A 27 -10.31 4.13 -15.39
CA ARG A 27 -10.20 2.70 -15.72
C ARG A 27 -10.85 1.76 -14.71
N ALA A 28 -11.05 2.19 -13.46
CA ALA A 28 -11.45 1.33 -12.35
C ALA A 28 -12.67 0.44 -12.66
N ARG A 29 -13.75 1.03 -13.18
CA ARG A 29 -14.97 0.27 -13.54
C ARG A 29 -14.74 -0.75 -14.65
N ARG A 30 -13.96 -0.41 -15.68
CA ARG A 30 -13.66 -1.34 -16.79
C ARG A 30 -12.72 -2.46 -16.32
N LEU A 31 -11.76 -2.15 -15.47
CA LEU A 31 -10.88 -3.14 -14.86
C LEU A 31 -11.67 -4.11 -13.97
N ARG A 32 -12.64 -3.61 -13.18
CA ARG A 32 -13.56 -4.48 -12.43
C ARG A 32 -14.38 -5.36 -13.37
N ALA A 33 -14.97 -4.80 -14.43
CA ALA A 33 -15.75 -5.59 -15.39
C ALA A 33 -14.91 -6.67 -16.08
N ALA A 34 -13.62 -6.41 -16.31
CA ALA A 34 -12.66 -7.39 -16.83
C ALA A 34 -12.26 -8.48 -15.80
N GLY A 35 -12.76 -8.43 -14.55
CA GLY A 35 -12.46 -9.45 -13.53
C GLY A 35 -11.35 -9.07 -12.56
N LEU A 36 -10.84 -7.83 -12.58
CA LEU A 36 -9.93 -7.36 -11.53
C LEU A 36 -10.68 -7.32 -10.19
N ARG A 37 -10.09 -7.90 -9.14
CA ARG A 37 -10.73 -7.96 -7.82
C ARG A 37 -10.25 -6.86 -6.88
N ARG A 38 -8.93 -6.64 -6.83
CA ARG A 38 -8.28 -5.73 -5.88
C ARG A 38 -7.12 -4.97 -6.52
N VAL A 39 -6.75 -3.84 -5.93
CA VAL A 39 -5.63 -3.01 -6.39
C VAL A 39 -4.71 -2.63 -5.24
N ASN A 40 -3.42 -2.53 -5.53
CA ASN A 40 -2.43 -1.95 -4.64
C ASN A 40 -1.96 -0.61 -5.23
N VAL A 41 -2.18 0.49 -4.52
CA VAL A 41 -1.81 1.84 -4.96
C VAL A 41 -0.62 2.35 -4.17
N SER A 42 0.42 2.75 -4.88
CA SER A 42 1.59 3.41 -4.31
C SER A 42 1.27 4.84 -3.85
N LEU A 43 1.38 5.12 -2.56
CA LEU A 43 1.16 6.46 -1.98
C LEU A 43 2.04 6.65 -0.74
N ASP A 44 2.89 7.68 -0.75
CA ASP A 44 3.88 7.90 0.33
C ASP A 44 3.67 9.19 1.13
N SER A 45 2.76 10.05 0.69
CA SER A 45 2.37 11.25 1.42
C SER A 45 1.02 11.79 0.92
N LEU A 46 0.25 12.41 1.82
CA LEU A 46 -0.94 13.19 1.50
C LEU A 46 -0.64 14.68 1.33
N ASP A 47 0.61 15.10 1.58
CA ASP A 47 1.07 16.45 1.25
C ASP A 47 1.46 16.51 -0.23
N PRO A 48 0.85 17.39 -1.05
CA PRO A 48 1.12 17.46 -2.49
C PRO A 48 2.58 17.78 -2.83
N THR A 49 3.27 18.56 -2.00
CA THR A 49 4.67 18.98 -2.22
C THR A 49 5.62 17.83 -1.93
N ALA A 50 5.45 17.17 -0.79
CA ALA A 50 6.19 15.98 -0.40
C ALA A 50 5.94 14.83 -1.37
N PHE A 51 4.67 14.58 -1.74
CA PHE A 51 4.32 13.56 -2.73
C PHE A 51 5.03 13.80 -4.05
N ARG A 52 4.98 15.03 -4.59
CA ARG A 52 5.68 15.39 -5.83
C ARG A 52 7.19 15.19 -5.70
N THR A 53 7.77 15.55 -4.55
CA THR A 53 9.20 15.39 -4.28
C THR A 53 9.61 13.91 -4.23
N ILE A 54 8.78 13.05 -3.64
CA ILE A 54 9.06 11.62 -3.46
C ILE A 54 8.79 10.81 -4.74
N ARG A 55 7.65 11.05 -5.40
CA ARG A 55 7.14 10.22 -6.51
C ARG A 55 7.26 10.85 -7.89
N GLY A 56 7.38 12.17 -7.96
CA GLY A 56 7.08 12.90 -9.18
C GLY A 56 5.56 12.93 -9.49
N GLY A 57 5.13 13.91 -10.28
CA GLY A 57 3.72 14.05 -10.67
C GLY A 57 2.84 14.76 -9.63
N ALA A 58 1.54 14.47 -9.68
CA ALA A 58 0.53 15.13 -8.86
C ALA A 58 -0.21 14.11 -7.98
N LEU A 59 -0.52 14.51 -6.74
CA LEU A 59 -1.24 13.69 -5.78
C LEU A 59 -2.73 13.52 -6.16
N ALA A 60 -3.37 14.58 -6.66
CA ALA A 60 -4.82 14.59 -6.90
C ALA A 60 -5.32 13.45 -7.84
N PRO A 61 -4.66 13.14 -8.97
CA PRO A 61 -5.04 11.98 -9.80
C PRO A 61 -4.95 10.64 -9.08
N VAL A 62 -4.01 10.49 -8.14
CA VAL A 62 -3.84 9.26 -7.36
C VAL A 62 -4.99 9.09 -6.37
N LEU A 63 -5.35 10.15 -5.65
CA LEU A 63 -6.49 10.14 -4.72
C LEU A 63 -7.80 9.86 -5.47
N ALA A 64 -8.03 10.52 -6.61
CA ALA A 64 -9.18 10.24 -7.47
C ALA A 64 -9.19 8.79 -7.99
N GLY A 65 -8.01 8.21 -8.23
CA GLY A 65 -7.86 6.80 -8.59
C GLY A 65 -8.25 5.85 -7.46
N ILE A 66 -7.87 6.17 -6.22
CA ILE A 66 -8.23 5.39 -5.02
C ILE A 66 -9.76 5.43 -4.82
N ASP A 67 -10.35 6.63 -4.86
CA ASP A 67 -11.80 6.78 -4.68
C ASP A 67 -12.58 6.02 -5.77
N ALA A 68 -12.18 6.15 -7.04
CA ALA A 68 -12.82 5.42 -8.13
C ALA A 68 -12.66 3.89 -8.03
N ALA A 69 -11.56 3.41 -7.44
CA ALA A 69 -11.35 1.99 -7.21
C ALA A 69 -12.29 1.45 -6.11
N LEU A 70 -12.44 2.19 -5.01
CA LEU A 70 -13.40 1.88 -3.95
C LEU A 70 -14.83 1.87 -4.52
N ASP A 71 -15.21 2.89 -5.29
CA ASP A 71 -16.54 3.00 -5.92
C ASP A 71 -16.82 1.88 -6.93
N ALA A 72 -15.80 1.43 -7.66
CA ALA A 72 -15.90 0.26 -8.54
C ALA A 72 -15.91 -1.07 -7.76
N GLY A 73 -15.82 -1.02 -6.43
CA GLY A 73 -15.81 -2.17 -5.54
C GLY A 73 -14.51 -2.97 -5.57
N LEU A 74 -13.41 -2.43 -6.11
CA LEU A 74 -12.09 -3.09 -6.18
C LEU A 74 -11.47 -3.25 -4.79
N THR A 75 -12.10 -4.05 -3.94
CA THR A 75 -11.78 -4.17 -2.53
C THR A 75 -11.02 -5.48 -2.22
N PRO A 76 -10.04 -5.43 -1.30
CA PRO A 76 -9.50 -4.22 -0.68
C PRO A 76 -8.68 -3.36 -1.67
N VAL A 77 -8.68 -2.04 -1.47
CA VAL A 77 -7.68 -1.14 -2.07
C VAL A 77 -6.54 -1.02 -1.05
N LYS A 78 -5.38 -1.57 -1.38
CA LYS A 78 -4.24 -1.55 -0.48
C LYS A 78 -3.32 -0.37 -0.81
N ILE A 79 -3.02 0.47 0.16
CA ILE A 79 -2.02 1.52 0.04
C ILE A 79 -0.64 0.93 0.35
N ASN A 80 0.31 1.06 -0.57
CA ASN A 80 1.68 0.63 -0.37
C ASN A 80 2.59 1.85 -0.17
N THR A 81 3.34 1.83 0.93
CA THR A 81 4.31 2.88 1.28
C THR A 81 5.64 2.23 1.64
N VAL A 82 6.73 2.66 1.01
CA VAL A 82 8.08 2.20 1.42
C VAL A 82 8.55 3.07 2.57
N VAL A 83 8.92 2.47 3.69
CA VAL A 83 9.30 3.18 4.92
C VAL A 83 10.78 3.46 4.94
N TYR A 84 11.13 4.73 4.82
CA TYR A 84 12.49 5.25 4.95
C TYR A 84 12.44 6.67 5.53
N ARG A 85 13.60 7.30 5.75
CA ARG A 85 13.72 8.57 6.47
C ARG A 85 12.77 9.67 5.96
N THR A 86 12.59 9.77 4.63
CA THR A 86 11.73 10.80 4.02
C THR A 86 10.24 10.50 4.14
N THR A 87 9.82 9.23 4.14
CA THR A 87 8.40 8.85 4.17
C THR A 87 7.86 8.67 5.58
N ARG A 88 8.74 8.35 6.55
CA ARG A 88 8.36 8.10 7.95
C ARG A 88 7.48 9.20 8.58
N PRO A 89 7.73 10.51 8.39
CA PRO A 89 6.89 11.55 8.98
C PRO A 89 5.43 11.53 8.50
N TYR A 90 5.14 10.94 7.34
CA TYR A 90 3.80 10.93 6.75
C TYR A 90 2.97 9.71 7.12
N LEU A 91 3.56 8.68 7.75
CA LEU A 91 2.85 7.45 8.11
C LEU A 91 1.61 7.68 8.98
N PRO A 92 1.61 8.55 10.02
CA PRO A 92 0.40 8.82 10.80
C PRO A 92 -0.77 9.32 9.93
N SER A 93 -0.49 10.22 8.98
CA SER A 93 -1.52 10.77 8.08
C SER A 93 -2.09 9.72 7.14
N LEU A 94 -1.27 8.76 6.69
CA LEU A 94 -1.71 7.65 5.84
C LEU A 94 -2.57 6.64 6.60
N ILE A 95 -2.22 6.35 7.86
CA ILE A 95 -3.03 5.52 8.76
C ILE A 95 -4.40 6.17 8.97
N GLU A 96 -4.44 7.47 9.27
CA GLU A 96 -5.70 8.19 9.45
C GLU A 96 -6.55 8.21 8.18
N TYR A 97 -5.92 8.44 7.02
CA TYR A 97 -6.61 8.41 5.73
C TYR A 97 -7.23 7.05 5.42
N ALA A 98 -6.51 5.95 5.68
CA ALA A 98 -7.05 4.60 5.53
C ALA A 98 -8.17 4.31 6.55
N ARG A 99 -8.07 4.83 7.78
CA ARG A 99 -9.08 4.66 8.83
C ARG A 99 -10.44 5.28 8.48
N THR A 100 -10.44 6.39 7.77
CA THR A 100 -11.67 7.14 7.43
C THR A 100 -12.46 6.57 6.25
N ARG A 101 -11.96 5.51 5.58
CA ARG A 101 -12.59 4.94 4.37
C ARG A 101 -12.69 3.42 4.48
N SER A 102 -13.90 2.88 4.33
CA SER A 102 -14.09 1.44 4.26
C SER A 102 -13.44 0.86 3.00
N GLY A 103 -12.82 -0.31 3.14
CA GLY A 103 -12.17 -1.01 2.02
C GLY A 103 -10.73 -0.59 1.73
N LEU A 104 -10.17 0.41 2.44
CA LEU A 104 -8.74 0.68 2.44
C LEU A 104 -7.98 -0.16 3.46
N SER A 105 -6.77 -0.56 3.09
CA SER A 105 -5.77 -1.11 4.01
C SER A 105 -4.41 -0.49 3.74
N LEU A 106 -3.52 -0.51 4.72
CA LEU A 106 -2.17 0.05 4.61
C LEU A 106 -1.13 -1.06 4.72
N GLN A 107 -0.18 -1.06 3.78
CA GLN A 107 0.98 -1.94 3.79
C GLN A 107 2.25 -1.11 3.77
N LEU A 108 3.00 -1.21 4.85
CA LEU A 108 4.31 -0.61 5.04
C LEU A 108 5.37 -1.61 4.58
N ILE A 109 6.19 -1.20 3.62
CA ILE A 109 7.25 -2.03 3.04
C ILE A 109 8.57 -1.53 3.59
N GLN A 110 9.37 -2.42 4.19
CA GLN A 110 10.69 -2.04 4.66
C GLN A 110 11.58 -1.58 3.50
N TYR A 111 12.28 -0.48 3.70
CA TYR A 111 13.30 -0.03 2.76
C TYR A 111 14.52 -0.94 2.80
N MET A 112 14.91 -1.44 1.62
CA MET A 112 16.09 -2.31 1.44
C MET A 112 17.23 -1.50 0.81
N PRO A 113 18.23 -1.07 1.60
CA PRO A 113 19.30 -0.23 1.10
C PRO A 113 20.20 -0.94 0.09
N GLU A 114 20.29 -2.27 0.11
CA GLU A 114 21.09 -3.08 -0.82
C GLU A 114 20.60 -2.95 -2.26
N TRP A 115 19.30 -2.71 -2.46
CA TRP A 115 18.69 -2.60 -3.78
C TRP A 115 18.80 -1.20 -4.38
N VAL A 116 18.91 -0.18 -3.53
CA VAL A 116 18.89 1.23 -3.93
C VAL A 116 20.29 1.88 -3.82
N GLY A 117 21.24 1.22 -3.15
CA GLY A 117 22.60 1.74 -2.94
C GLY A 117 22.65 2.98 -2.04
N ARG A 118 21.66 3.14 -1.16
CA ARG A 118 21.48 4.35 -0.33
C ARG A 118 21.11 4.00 1.11
N ALA A 119 22.09 3.49 1.85
CA ALA A 119 21.95 3.10 3.26
C ALA A 119 21.60 4.26 4.19
N ASP A 120 22.05 5.47 3.87
CA ASP A 120 21.80 6.72 4.61
C ASP A 120 20.31 7.04 4.82
N ARG A 121 19.46 6.54 3.91
CA ARG A 121 18.02 6.77 3.90
C ARG A 121 17.25 5.77 4.77
N GLY A 122 17.87 4.65 5.15
CA GLY A 122 17.24 3.59 5.91
C GLY A 122 16.72 4.06 7.28
N VAL A 123 15.71 3.33 7.77
CA VAL A 123 15.24 3.41 9.16
C VAL A 123 15.31 1.97 9.69
N PRO A 124 15.83 1.75 10.92
CA PRO A 124 15.81 0.44 11.55
C PRO A 124 14.38 -0.12 11.62
N VAL A 125 14.20 -1.40 11.30
CA VAL A 125 12.85 -2.00 11.26
C VAL A 125 12.22 -2.08 12.64
N GLU A 126 13.04 -2.30 13.66
CA GLU A 126 12.69 -2.33 15.07
C GLU A 126 12.04 -1.02 15.49
N GLU A 127 12.59 0.13 15.06
CA GLU A 127 11.97 1.43 15.32
C GLU A 127 10.56 1.56 14.71
N VAL A 128 10.35 0.99 13.52
CA VAL A 128 9.03 0.99 12.86
C VAL A 128 8.07 0.04 13.58
N ARG A 129 8.55 -1.13 14.00
CA ARG A 129 7.78 -2.14 14.74
C ARG A 129 7.35 -1.63 16.11
N GLU A 130 8.26 -1.04 16.87
CA GLU A 130 7.99 -0.44 18.17
C GLU A 130 7.00 0.71 18.06
N TRP A 131 7.19 1.58 17.05
CA TRP A 131 6.27 2.68 16.78
C TRP A 131 4.86 2.18 16.44
N LEU A 132 4.71 1.14 15.62
CA LEU A 132 3.40 0.52 15.33
C LEU A 132 2.82 -0.16 16.57
N ALA A 133 3.61 -0.93 17.31
CA ALA A 133 3.18 -1.65 18.50
C ALA A 133 2.65 -0.72 19.59
N ALA A 134 3.29 0.44 19.80
CA ALA A 134 2.85 1.44 20.77
C ALA A 134 1.46 2.02 20.49
N GLN A 135 0.96 1.91 19.26
CA GLN A 135 -0.35 2.41 18.84
C GLN A 135 -1.36 1.29 18.56
N ALA A 136 -0.91 0.03 18.57
CA ALA A 136 -1.73 -1.10 18.18
C ALA A 136 -2.60 -1.59 19.33
N THR A 137 -3.88 -1.85 19.06
CA THR A 137 -4.78 -2.53 20.00
C THR A 137 -4.65 -4.05 19.94
N GLY A 138 -3.87 -4.56 18.98
CA GLY A 138 -3.60 -5.98 18.80
C GLY A 138 -2.62 -6.21 17.66
N ILE A 139 -1.86 -7.30 17.74
CA ILE A 139 -0.88 -7.70 16.74
C ILE A 139 -1.19 -9.15 16.37
N GLN A 140 -1.31 -9.41 15.07
CA GLN A 140 -1.50 -10.74 14.51
C GLN A 140 -0.33 -11.08 13.59
N ARG A 141 0.16 -12.31 13.65
CA ARG A 141 1.15 -12.82 12.67
C ARG A 141 0.39 -13.70 11.68
N ARG A 142 0.43 -13.36 10.39
CA ARG A 142 -0.17 -14.21 9.37
C ARG A 142 0.74 -15.39 9.08
N GLU A 143 0.18 -16.59 9.02
CA GLU A 143 0.91 -17.84 8.74
C GLU A 143 1.62 -17.78 7.38
N MET A 144 0.96 -17.21 6.37
CA MET A 144 1.54 -17.08 5.04
C MET A 144 2.48 -15.86 4.97
N HIS A 145 3.78 -16.10 4.77
CA HIS A 145 4.88 -15.12 4.71
C HIS A 145 5.24 -14.40 6.02
N HIS A 146 4.83 -14.94 7.18
CA HIS A 146 5.24 -14.46 8.51
C HIS A 146 5.04 -12.96 8.74
N ARG A 147 4.05 -12.34 8.10
CA ARG A 147 3.85 -10.89 8.16
C ARG A 147 3.16 -10.47 9.45
N SER A 148 3.69 -9.43 10.08
CA SER A 148 3.05 -8.79 11.24
C SER A 148 1.97 -7.82 10.77
N VAL A 149 0.76 -8.02 11.26
CA VAL A 149 -0.39 -7.14 11.05
C VAL A 149 -0.70 -6.46 12.38
N TYR A 150 -0.60 -5.15 12.40
CA TYR A 150 -0.87 -4.30 13.55
C TYR A 150 -2.27 -3.70 13.40
N ARG A 151 -3.14 -3.88 14.40
CA ARG A 151 -4.45 -3.22 14.42
C ARG A 151 -4.31 -1.83 15.02
N VAL A 152 -4.24 -0.81 14.18
CA VAL A 152 -4.05 0.59 14.58
C VAL A 152 -5.30 1.40 14.23
N GLY A 153 -5.94 2.02 15.21
CA GLY A 153 -7.14 2.83 14.97
C GLY A 153 -8.30 2.06 14.32
N GLY A 154 -8.36 0.73 14.45
CA GLY A 154 -9.41 -0.11 13.86
C GLY A 154 -9.11 -0.65 12.45
N ILE A 155 -8.03 -0.23 11.81
CA ILE A 155 -7.57 -0.78 10.52
C ILE A 155 -6.40 -1.74 10.69
N ASP A 156 -6.21 -2.60 9.68
CA ASP A 156 -5.04 -3.46 9.56
C ASP A 156 -3.90 -2.70 8.88
N VAL A 157 -2.78 -2.54 9.58
CA VAL A 157 -1.51 -2.05 9.05
C VAL A 157 -0.53 -3.21 8.96
N GLU A 158 -0.21 -3.62 7.74
CA GLU A 158 0.69 -4.74 7.47
C GLU A 158 2.13 -4.23 7.32
N LEU A 159 3.07 -4.78 8.09
CA LEU A 159 4.50 -4.53 7.90
C LEU A 159 5.11 -5.70 7.12
N VAL A 160 5.71 -5.38 5.98
CA VAL A 160 6.36 -6.36 5.10
C VAL A 160 7.87 -6.29 5.28
N ASP A 161 8.40 -7.43 5.72
CA ASP A 161 9.82 -7.67 5.93
C ASP A 161 10.60 -7.79 4.60
N PRO A 162 11.94 -7.62 4.64
CA PRO A 162 12.80 -7.78 3.49
C PRO A 162 12.79 -9.24 3.04
N VAL A 163 13.00 -9.47 1.74
CA VAL A 163 13.06 -10.82 1.14
C VAL A 163 14.22 -11.66 1.73
N ASN A 164 15.20 -11.02 2.36
CA ASN A 164 16.33 -11.68 3.03
C ASN A 164 16.06 -12.00 4.51
N ASN A 165 14.82 -11.90 4.99
CA ASN A 165 14.50 -12.36 6.34
C ASN A 165 14.71 -13.89 6.40
N PRO A 166 15.56 -14.43 7.29
CA PRO A 166 15.78 -15.87 7.40
C PRO A 166 14.51 -16.66 7.78
N GLU A 167 13.43 -15.99 8.18
CA GLU A 167 12.12 -16.57 8.49
C GLU A 167 11.13 -16.56 7.30
N PHE A 168 11.56 -16.27 6.06
CA PHE A 168 10.67 -16.26 4.89
C PHE A 168 10.40 -17.64 4.29
#